data_AF-A0A915A6S1-F1
#
_entry.id   AF-A0A915A6S1-F1
#
_cell.length_a   1.000
_cell.length_b   1.000
_cell.length_c   1.000
_cell.angle_alpha   90.00
_cell.angle_beta   90.00
_cell.angle_gamma   90.00
#
_symmetry.space_group_name_H-M   'P 1'
#
loop_
_entity.id
_entity.type
_entity.pdbx_description
1 polymer ?
#
loop_
_entity_poly.entity_id
_entity_poly.type
_entity_poly.pdbx_seq_one_letter_code
_entity_poly.pdbx_strand_id
1 'polypeptide(L)'
;QDLIHGSSTGKPVANSCSVVMNCQSNNQLRSFMRTISASGSEFCIDSKEVTAREYISALHRLGIFIEAKHLIYQGQIEHIARQTPEERVQLFEIISRTCEYKAGYEQKKDQLIKQEESLVELYSKRRDIAHEKRRAI
;
A
#
# COMPACT_ATOMS: atom_id res chain seq x y z
N GLN A 1 5.83 20.64 6.62
CA GLN A 1 6.80 21.17 7.60
C GLN A 1 6.13 21.91 8.75
N ASP A 2 4.81 22.13 8.73
CA ASP A 2 4.08 22.89 9.77
C ASP A 2 3.46 22.04 10.89
N LEU A 3 4.11 20.92 11.25
CA LEU A 3 3.61 20.01 12.27
C LEU A 3 4.01 20.41 13.69
N ILE A 4 4.95 21.36 13.83
CA ILE A 4 5.40 21.88 15.12
C ILE A 4 4.63 23.17 15.40
N HIS A 5 4.19 23.33 16.64
CA HIS A 5 3.48 24.53 17.06
C HIS A 5 4.33 25.79 16.78
N GLY A 6 3.72 26.78 16.14
CA GLY A 6 4.37 28.02 15.73
C GLY A 6 5.11 27.95 14.39
N SER A 7 5.27 26.78 13.76
CA SER A 7 5.86 26.70 12.41
C SER A 7 5.05 27.47 11.37
N SER A 8 3.72 27.38 11.41
CA SER A 8 2.82 28.09 10.48
C SER A 8 2.85 29.61 10.63
N THR A 9 3.32 30.12 11.77
CA THR A 9 3.52 31.56 12.04
C THR A 9 4.99 31.99 11.91
N GLY A 10 5.87 31.09 11.43
CA GLY A 10 7.30 31.36 11.24
C GLY A 10 8.13 31.35 12.52
N LYS A 11 7.56 30.92 13.66
CA LYS A 11 8.20 30.89 14.99
C LYS A 11 8.01 29.52 15.64
N PRO A 12 8.70 28.47 15.16
CA PRO A 12 8.58 27.14 15.75
C PRO A 12 9.07 27.12 17.20
N VAL A 13 8.31 26.46 18.07
CA VAL A 13 8.64 26.35 19.50
C VAL A 13 9.71 25.28 19.79
N ALA A 14 9.91 24.34 18.86
CA ALA A 14 10.87 23.25 18.98
C ALA A 14 11.37 22.79 17.60
N ASN A 15 12.34 21.88 17.60
CA ASN A 15 12.90 21.26 16.39
C ASN A 15 12.28 19.88 16.08
N SER A 16 11.49 19.34 17.01
CA SER A 16 10.78 18.07 16.87
C SER A 16 9.45 18.08 17.63
N CYS A 17 8.57 17.15 17.29
CA CYS A 17 7.36 16.86 18.03
C CYS A 17 7.10 15.35 18.09
N SER A 18 6.45 14.88 19.15
CA SER A 18 6.16 13.46 19.36
C SER A 18 4.71 13.26 19.77
N VAL A 19 4.10 12.19 19.27
CA VAL A 19 2.76 11.75 19.66
C VAL A 19 2.86 10.33 20.18
N VAL A 20 2.23 10.06 21.33
CA VAL A 20 2.18 8.74 21.96
C VAL A 20 0.74 8.25 22.01
N MET A 21 0.48 7.08 21.44
CA MET A 21 -0.75 6.33 21.62
C MET A 21 -0.50 5.25 22.68
N ASN A 22 -1.24 5.31 23.79
CA ASN A 22 -1.25 4.25 24.79
C ASN A 22 -2.46 3.35 24.54
N CYS A 23 -2.24 2.07 24.23
CA CYS A 23 -3.32 1.09 24.02
C CYS A 23 -3.27 0.00 25.09
N GLN A 24 -4.44 -0.41 25.57
CA GLN A 24 -4.58 -1.55 26.47
C GLN A 24 -5.19 -2.72 25.71
N SER A 25 -4.53 -3.87 25.72
CA SER A 25 -5.03 -5.11 25.14
C SER A 25 -4.69 -6.28 26.07
N ASN A 26 -5.68 -7.12 26.40
CA ASN A 26 -5.51 -8.26 27.32
C ASN A 26 -4.81 -7.91 28.64
N ASN A 27 -5.17 -6.77 29.26
CA ASN A 27 -4.54 -6.22 30.46
C ASN A 27 -3.04 -5.85 30.34
N GLN A 28 -2.48 -5.85 29.13
CA GLN A 28 -1.17 -5.25 28.85
C GLN A 28 -1.34 -3.86 28.25
N LEU A 29 -0.70 -2.88 28.87
CA LEU A 29 -0.55 -1.55 28.30
C LEU A 29 0.65 -1.57 27.37
N ARG A 30 0.48 -1.06 26.14
CA ARG A 30 1.57 -0.77 25.21
C ARG A 30 1.52 0.68 24.79
N SER A 31 2.69 1.28 24.63
CA SER A 31 2.84 2.64 24.10
C SER A 31 3.45 2.59 22.70
N PHE A 32 2.87 3.35 21.79
CA PHE A 32 3.31 3.52 20.42
C PHE A 32 3.61 5.00 20.21
N MET A 33 4.87 5.34 19.98
CA MET A 33 5.31 6.72 19.80
C MET A 33 5.82 6.93 18.38
N ARG A 34 5.45 8.06 17.79
CA ARG A 34 6.10 8.60 16.59
C ARG A 34 6.65 9.98 16.90
N THR A 35 7.92 10.19 16.58
CA THR A 35 8.58 11.49 16.64
C THR A 35 8.85 11.98 15.23
N ILE A 36 8.61 13.27 14.97
CA ILE A 36 8.93 13.94 13.73
C ILE A 36 9.93 15.03 14.03
N SER A 37 11.00 15.07 13.25
CA SER A 37 12.06 16.08 13.30
C SER A 37 12.45 16.51 11.88
N ALA A 38 13.43 17.40 11.75
CA ALA A 38 13.97 17.79 10.46
C ALA A 38 14.63 16.62 9.70
N SER A 39 15.11 15.58 10.40
CA SER A 39 15.78 14.42 9.79
C SER A 39 14.81 13.33 9.34
N GLY A 40 13.54 13.36 9.77
CA GLY A 40 12.54 12.39 9.36
C GLY A 40 11.57 11.98 10.47
N SER A 41 11.13 10.72 10.42
CA SER A 41 10.25 10.11 11.43
C SER A 41 10.96 8.97 12.15
N GLU A 42 10.89 9.00 13.47
CA GLU A 42 11.36 7.95 14.36
C GLU A 42 10.15 7.26 15.02
N PHE A 43 10.27 5.96 15.26
CA PHE A 43 9.18 5.13 15.78
C PHE A 43 9.66 4.36 17.01
N CYS A 44 8.87 4.39 18.08
CA CYS A 44 9.14 3.60 19.28
C CYS A 44 7.92 2.80 19.73
N ILE A 45 8.17 1.60 20.25
CA ILE A 45 7.19 0.79 20.98
C ILE A 45 7.73 0.57 22.39
N ASP A 46 6.97 0.91 23.42
CA ASP A 46 7.38 0.77 24.83
C ASP A 46 8.75 1.39 25.10
N SER A 47 8.93 2.62 24.60
CA SER A 47 10.17 3.42 24.66
C SER A 47 11.39 2.81 23.96
N LYS A 48 11.22 1.71 23.19
CA LYS A 48 12.28 1.13 22.37
C LYS A 48 12.12 1.55 20.92
N GLU A 49 13.19 2.06 20.34
CA GLU A 49 13.24 2.41 18.92
C GLU A 49 13.06 1.17 18.05
N VAL A 50 12.24 1.29 17.01
CA VAL A 50 11.94 0.22 16.05
C VAL A 50 11.89 0.79 14.64
N THR A 51 12.05 -0.07 13.66
CA THR A 51 11.85 0.33 12.26
C THR A 51 10.38 0.63 11.97
N ALA A 52 10.12 1.44 10.94
CA ALA A 52 8.75 1.70 10.47
C ALA A 52 7.99 0.40 10.14
N ARG A 53 8.67 -0.60 9.57
CA ARG A 53 8.07 -1.90 9.23
C ARG A 53 7.65 -2.69 10.47
N GLU A 54 8.49 -2.72 11.50
CA GLU A 54 8.17 -3.38 12.77
C GLU A 54 7.02 -2.68 13.50
N TYR A 55 7.01 -1.34 13.46
CA TYR A 55 5.95 -0.51 14.01
C TYR A 55 4.60 -0.80 13.34
N ILE A 56 4.54 -0.77 12.01
CA ILE A 56 3.33 -1.11 11.23
C ILE A 56 2.88 -2.55 11.52
N SER A 57 3.82 -3.50 11.54
CA SER A 57 3.52 -4.90 11.86
C SER A 57 2.92 -5.08 13.26
N ALA A 58 3.39 -4.31 14.25
CA ALA A 58 2.83 -4.33 15.59
C ALA A 58 1.42 -3.75 15.66
N LEU A 59 1.12 -2.69 14.92
CA LEU A 59 -0.23 -2.15 14.78
C LEU A 59 -1.17 -3.15 14.08
N HIS A 60 -0.69 -3.85 13.04
CA HIS A 60 -1.48 -4.87 12.34
C HIS A 60 -1.88 -6.03 13.27
N ARG A 61 -1.01 -6.42 14.22
CA ARG A 61 -1.34 -7.42 15.25
C ARG A 61 -2.45 -6.96 16.21
N LEU A 62 -2.66 -5.65 16.34
CA LEU A 62 -3.76 -5.07 17.10
C LEU A 62 -5.02 -4.86 16.25
N GLY A 63 -5.01 -5.25 14.97
CA GLY A 63 -6.10 -4.99 14.03
C GLY A 63 -6.15 -3.54 13.52
N ILE A 64 -5.10 -2.75 13.76
CA ILE A 64 -4.99 -1.37 13.27
C ILE A 64 -4.20 -1.41 11.96
N PHE A 65 -4.90 -1.25 10.83
CA PHE A 65 -4.30 -1.27 9.50
C PHE A 65 -4.21 0.17 8.96
N ILE A 66 -2.99 0.67 8.79
CA ILE A 66 -2.75 2.06 8.34
C ILE A 66 -3.06 2.21 6.84
N GLU A 67 -2.85 1.16 6.06
CA GLU A 67 -3.12 1.13 4.62
C GLU A 67 -4.63 1.14 4.34
N ALA A 68 -5.43 0.70 5.31
CA ALA A 68 -6.87 0.71 5.19
C ALA A 68 -7.41 2.12 5.46
N LYS A 69 -8.15 2.68 4.49
CA LYS A 69 -8.79 4.00 4.60
C LYS A 69 -10.02 3.97 5.53
N HIS A 70 -9.87 3.44 6.74
CA HIS A 70 -10.93 3.35 7.74
C HIS A 70 -11.06 4.61 8.63
N LEU A 71 -10.16 5.57 8.47
CA LEU A 71 -10.28 6.88 9.13
C LEU A 71 -11.36 7.70 8.45
N ILE A 72 -12.30 8.22 9.25
CA ILE A 72 -13.37 9.12 8.81
C ILE A 72 -12.97 10.54 9.19
N TYR A 73 -12.64 11.35 8.19
CA TYR A 73 -12.40 12.78 8.33
C TYR A 73 -13.71 13.56 8.24
N GLN A 74 -13.70 14.79 8.76
CA GLN A 74 -14.83 15.69 8.61
C GLN A 74 -15.14 15.92 7.12
N GLY A 75 -16.40 15.75 6.74
CA GLY A 75 -16.88 15.83 5.35
C GLY A 75 -16.69 14.56 4.49
N GLN A 76 -16.12 13.49 5.07
CA GLN A 76 -15.94 12.24 4.33
C GLN A 76 -17.25 11.54 4.00
N ILE A 77 -18.32 11.77 4.76
CA ILE A 77 -19.66 11.25 4.44
C ILE A 77 -20.15 11.82 3.11
N GLU A 78 -19.99 13.13 2.88
CA GLU A 78 -20.37 13.75 1.59
C GLU A 78 -19.48 13.25 0.45
N HIS A 79 -18.20 13.03 0.72
CA HIS A 79 -17.28 12.47 -0.28
C HIS A 79 -17.68 11.04 -0.68
N ILE A 80 -17.97 10.16 0.29
CA ILE A 80 -18.45 8.78 0.04
C ILE A 80 -19.75 8.80 -0.77
N ALA A 81 -20.67 9.72 -0.46
CA ALA A 81 -21.92 9.87 -1.19
C ALA A 81 -21.72 10.27 -2.67
N ARG A 82 -20.63 10.96 -3.00
CA ARG A 82 -20.30 11.42 -4.35
C ARG A 82 -19.33 10.50 -5.11
N GLN A 83 -18.89 9.40 -4.51
CA GLN A 83 -17.93 8.49 -5.15
C GLN A 83 -18.49 7.88 -6.43
N THR A 84 -17.66 7.83 -7.47
CA THR A 84 -18.00 7.12 -8.72
C THR A 84 -18.04 5.60 -8.48
N PRO A 85 -18.67 4.82 -9.38
CA PRO A 85 -18.63 3.37 -9.31
C PRO A 85 -17.19 2.81 -9.24
N GLU A 86 -16.26 3.37 -10.00
CA GLU A 86 -14.85 2.96 -10.03
C GLU A 86 -14.15 3.23 -8.69
N GLU A 87 -14.35 4.42 -8.11
CA GLU A 87 -13.79 4.78 -6.81
C GLU A 87 -14.35 3.89 -5.69
N ARG A 88 -15.63 3.51 -5.81
CA ARG A 88 -16.27 2.60 -4.86
C ARG A 88 -15.68 1.19 -4.95
N VAL A 89 -15.44 0.67 -6.16
CA VAL A 89 -14.75 -0.62 -6.33
C VAL A 89 -13.36 -0.58 -5.70
N GLN A 90 -12.59 0.48 -5.95
CA GLN A 90 -11.26 0.65 -5.34
C GLN A 90 -11.34 0.68 -3.80
N LEU A 91 -12.34 1.37 -3.24
CA LEU A 91 -12.54 1.38 -1.80
C LEU A 91 -12.80 -0.03 -1.25
N PHE A 92 -13.67 -0.81 -1.91
CA PHE A 92 -13.92 -2.20 -1.55
C PHE A 92 -12.66 -3.08 -1.65
N GLU A 93 -11.86 -2.91 -2.70
CA GLU A 93 -10.59 -3.64 -2.87
C GLU A 93 -9.59 -3.32 -1.75
N ILE A 94 -9.52 -2.06 -1.31
CA ILE A 94 -8.66 -1.63 -0.19
C ILE A 94 -9.13 -2.26 1.13
N ILE A 95 -10.44 -2.20 1.42
CA ILE A 95 -11.00 -2.75 2.66
C ILE A 95 -10.81 -4.28 2.72
N SER A 96 -11.00 -4.96 1.59
CA SER A 96 -10.83 -6.41 1.47
C SER A 96 -9.37 -6.85 1.27
N ARG A 97 -8.45 -5.88 1.13
CA ARG A 97 -7.02 -6.09 0.86
C ARG A 97 -6.70 -6.83 -0.44
N THR A 98 -7.67 -6.94 -1.35
CA THR A 98 -7.45 -7.57 -2.66
C THR A 98 -6.49 -6.74 -3.53
N CYS A 99 -6.38 -5.43 -3.27
CA CYS A 99 -5.44 -4.54 -3.95
C CYS A 99 -3.97 -4.97 -3.83
N GLU A 100 -3.58 -5.66 -2.74
CA GLU A 100 -2.23 -6.18 -2.54
C GLU A 100 -1.84 -7.24 -3.60
N TYR A 101 -2.82 -7.94 -4.17
CA TYR A 101 -2.59 -8.99 -5.17
C TYR A 101 -2.59 -8.48 -6.61
N LYS A 102 -3.01 -7.24 -6.84
CA LYS A 102 -3.18 -6.66 -8.18
C LYS A 102 -1.90 -6.73 -9.01
N ALA A 103 -0.78 -6.28 -8.46
CA ALA A 103 0.50 -6.29 -9.17
C ALA A 103 0.96 -7.71 -9.55
N GLY A 104 0.79 -8.68 -8.64
CA GLY A 104 1.12 -10.08 -8.91
C GLY A 104 0.20 -10.72 -9.95
N TYR A 105 -1.07 -10.32 -9.98
CA TYR A 105 -2.02 -10.75 -11.00
C TYR A 105 -1.67 -10.17 -12.38
N GLU A 106 -1.41 -8.87 -12.48
CA GLU A 106 -1.04 -8.18 -13.73
C GLU A 106 0.24 -8.78 -14.31
N GLN A 107 1.27 -9.01 -13.50
CA GLN A 107 2.51 -9.64 -13.96
C GLN A 107 2.29 -11.03 -14.54
N LYS A 108 1.49 -11.88 -13.87
CA LYS A 108 1.19 -13.24 -14.35
C LYS A 108 0.34 -13.22 -15.62
N LYS A 109 -0.61 -12.29 -15.71
CA LYS A 109 -1.43 -12.09 -16.90
C LYS A 109 -0.57 -11.69 -18.10
N ASP A 110 0.37 -10.77 -17.92
CA ASP A 110 1.28 -10.34 -18.99
C ASP A 110 2.21 -11.49 -19.43
N GLN A 111 2.68 -12.31 -18.50
CA GLN A 111 3.46 -13.51 -18.82
C GLN A 111 2.65 -14.53 -19.62
N LEU A 112 1.38 -14.75 -19.25
CA LEU A 112 0.48 -15.64 -19.97
C LEU A 112 0.30 -15.18 -21.42
N ILE A 113 -0.03 -13.89 -21.64
CA ILE A 113 -0.22 -13.32 -22.97
C ILE A 113 1.04 -13.48 -23.83
N LYS A 114 2.22 -13.18 -23.28
CA LYS A 114 3.51 -13.36 -24.00
C LYS A 114 3.76 -14.82 -24.39
N GLN A 115 3.41 -15.77 -23.52
CA GLN A 115 3.54 -17.19 -23.83
C GLN A 115 2.56 -17.62 -24.93
N GLU A 116 1.33 -17.14 -24.90
CA GLU A 116 0.33 -17.40 -25.95
C GLU A 116 0.79 -16.84 -27.30
N GLU A 117 1.30 -15.60 -27.34
CA GLU A 117 1.86 -15.00 -28.55
C GLU A 117 3.04 -15.81 -29.11
N SER A 118 3.95 -16.26 -28.25
CA SER A 118 5.09 -17.09 -28.66
C SER A 118 4.65 -18.45 -29.20
N LEU A 119 3.63 -19.07 -28.61
CA LEU A 119 3.05 -20.31 -29.12
C LEU A 119 2.45 -20.11 -30.51
N VAL A 120 1.66 -19.05 -30.71
CA VAL A 120 1.09 -18.72 -32.03
C VAL A 120 2.19 -18.53 -33.08
N GLU A 121 3.27 -17.81 -32.73
CA GLU A 121 4.40 -17.60 -33.64
C GLU A 121 5.12 -18.92 -33.99
N LEU A 122 5.35 -19.80 -33.00
CA LEU A 122 5.95 -21.12 -33.21
C LEU A 122 5.10 -22.00 -34.13
N TYR A 123 3.78 -21.99 -33.96
CA TYR A 123 2.87 -22.72 -34.84
C TYR A 123 2.86 -22.16 -36.26
N SER A 124 2.90 -20.84 -36.44
CA SER A 124 3.03 -20.21 -37.76
C SER A 124 4.32 -20.64 -38.45
N LYS A 125 5.47 -20.50 -37.78
CA LYS A 125 6.78 -20.91 -38.32
C LYS A 125 6.81 -22.39 -38.70
N ARG A 126 6.24 -23.27 -37.87
CA ARG A 126 6.12 -24.70 -38.20
C ARG A 126 5.30 -24.94 -39.46
N ARG A 127 4.21 -24.20 -39.64
CA ARG A 127 3.36 -24.29 -40.83
C ARG A 127 4.09 -23.81 -42.07
N ASP A 128 4.84 -22.71 -41.97
CA ASP A 128 5.61 -22.13 -43.07
C ASP A 128 6.72 -23.10 -43.54
N ILE A 129 7.47 -23.68 -42.60
CA ILE A 129 8.49 -24.71 -42.88
C ILE A 129 7.85 -25.93 -43.56
N ALA A 130 6.67 -26.37 -43.10
CA ALA A 130 5.97 -27.50 -43.70
C ALA A 130 5.49 -27.20 -45.13
N HIS A 131 5.08 -25.96 -45.41
CA HIS A 131 4.74 -25.52 -46.77
C HIS A 131 5.96 -25.45 -47.69
N GLU A 132 7.09 -24.93 -47.21
CA GLU A 132 8.34 -24.90 -47.98
C GLU A 132 8.80 -26.31 -48.37
N LYS A 133 8.80 -27.25 -47.42
CA LYS A 133 9.18 -28.65 -47.69
C LYS A 133 8.31 -29.31 -48.77
N ARG A 134 7.02 -29.01 -48.84
CA ARG A 134 6.13 -29.54 -49.89
C ARG A 134 6.37 -28.94 -51.26
N ARG A 135 6.89 -27.71 -51.34
CA ARG A 135 7.20 -27.03 -52.60
C ARG A 135 8.55 -27.44 -53.19
N ALA A 136 9.42 -28.03 -52.36
CA ALA A 136 10.77 -28.47 -52.74
C ALA A 136 10.83 -29.94 -53.21
N ILE A 137 9.69 -30.62 -53.27
CA ILE A 137 9.49 -31.99 -53.81
C ILE A 137 8.65 -31.88 -55.07
#